data_AF-A0A960H2I2-F1
#
_entry.id   AF-A0A960H2I2-F1
#
_cell.length_a   1.000
_cell.length_b   1.000
_cell.length_c   1.000
_cell.angle_alpha   90.00
_cell.angle_beta   90.00
_cell.angle_gamma   90.00
#
_symmetry.space_group_name_H-M   'P 1'
#
loop_
_entity.id
_entity.type
_entity.pdbx_description
1 polymer ?
#
loop_
_entity_poly.entity_id
_entity_poly.type
_entity_poly.pdbx_seq_one_letter_code
_entity_poly.pdbx_strand_id
1 'polypeptide(L)' 'MSSTTAERLAKQGDEIDSRYHPSAAVRRQLNKVFPTHWSFLLGEVALYSFIVLLLTGVYLTLFFDPSMAEVTY' A
#
# COMPACT_ATOMS: atom_id res chain seq x y z
N MET A 1 -27.44 6.57 21.30
CA MET A 1 -27.56 5.43 20.36
C MET A 1 -26.15 5.03 19.96
N SER A 2 -25.68 3.86 20.39
CA SER A 2 -24.36 3.35 20.00
C SER A 2 -24.48 2.86 18.56
N SER A 3 -23.97 3.64 17.60
CA SER A 3 -23.85 3.17 16.22
C SER A 3 -22.91 1.97 16.20
N THR A 4 -23.41 0.82 15.76
CA THR A 4 -22.59 -0.39 15.63
C THR A 4 -21.50 -0.16 14.58
N THR A 5 -20.31 -0.76 14.73
CA THR A 5 -19.22 -0.65 13.74
C THR A 5 -19.69 -0.94 12.31
N ALA A 6 -20.60 -1.90 12.14
CA ALA A 6 -21.22 -2.23 10.85
C ALA A 6 -22.00 -1.06 10.24
N GLU A 7 -22.73 -0.30 11.04
CA GLU A 7 -23.53 0.85 10.59
C GLU A 7 -22.62 1.99 10.11
N ARG A 8 -21.49 2.22 10.80
CA ARG A 8 -20.49 3.21 10.39
C ARG A 8 -19.84 2.84 9.06
N LEU A 9 -19.47 1.56 8.89
CA LEU A 9 -18.88 1.06 7.65
C LEU A 9 -19.85 1.16 6.47
N ALA A 10 -21.13 0.81 6.68
CA ALA A 10 -22.16 0.92 5.66
C ALA A 10 -22.35 2.37 5.21
N LYS A 11 -22.44 3.31 6.16
CA LYS A 11 -22.55 4.74 5.86
C LYS A 11 -21.35 5.28 5.09
N GLN A 12 -20.13 4.93 5.49
CA GLN A 12 -18.92 5.34 4.76
C GLN A 12 -18.85 4.76 3.34
N GLY A 13 -19.27 3.50 3.16
CA GLY A 13 -19.36 2.89 1.85
C GLY A 13 -20.32 3.62 0.91
N ASP A 14 -21.50 4.00 1.42
CA ASP A 14 -22.52 4.75 0.68
C ASP A 14 -22.06 6.18 0.31
N GLU A 15 -21.37 6.86 1.23
CA GLU A 15 -20.77 8.19 0.95
C GLU A 15 -19.68 8.13 -0.13
N ILE A 16 -18.91 7.05 -0.19
CA ILE A 16 -17.89 6.85 -1.23
C ILE A 16 -18.55 6.50 -2.57
N ASP A 17 -19.54 5.61 -2.57
CA ASP A 17 -20.19 5.15 -3.79
C ASP A 17 -21.04 6.24 -4.45
N SER A 18 -21.77 7.03 -3.65
CA SER A 18 -22.54 8.18 -4.16
C SER A 18 -21.68 9.26 -4.85
N ARG A 19 -20.41 9.40 -4.48
CA ARG A 19 -19.49 10.41 -5.05
C ARG A 19 -18.71 9.89 -6.24
N TYR A 20 -18.16 8.69 -6.13
CA TYR A 20 -17.19 8.17 -7.09
C TYR A 20 -17.70 6.97 -7.90
N HIS A 21 -18.82 6.38 -7.50
CA HIS A 21 -19.39 5.16 -8.07
C HIS A 21 -18.33 4.06 -8.35
N PRO A 22 -17.40 3.76 -7.42
CA PRO A 22 -16.31 2.85 -7.69
C PRO A 22 -16.72 1.38 -7.63
N SER A 23 -17.93 1.07 -7.15
CA SER A 23 -18.41 -0.30 -6.87
C SER A 23 -18.25 -1.27 -8.04
N ALA A 24 -18.58 -0.87 -9.27
CA ALA A 24 -18.43 -1.72 -10.45
C ALA A 24 -16.96 -2.06 -10.77
N ALA A 25 -16.06 -1.08 -10.67
CA ALA A 25 -14.63 -1.27 -10.94
C ALA A 25 -13.96 -2.08 -9.83
N VAL A 26 -14.26 -1.76 -8.57
CA VAL A 26 -13.76 -2.49 -7.39
C VAL A 26 -14.20 -3.95 -7.45
N ARG A 27 -15.48 -4.22 -7.77
CA ARG A 27 -15.99 -5.59 -7.94
C ARG A 27 -15.20 -6.36 -9.00
N ARG A 28 -14.84 -5.74 -10.12
CA ARG A 28 -14.04 -6.39 -11.17
C ARG A 28 -12.63 -6.73 -10.69
N GLN A 29 -11.99 -5.82 -9.95
CA GLN A 29 -10.65 -6.06 -9.41
C GLN A 29 -10.63 -7.11 -8.31
N LEU A 30 -11.61 -7.10 -7.40
CA LEU A 30 -11.69 -8.09 -6.31
C LEU A 30 -11.99 -9.51 -6.83
N ASN A 31 -12.78 -9.63 -7.90
CA ASN A 31 -13.04 -10.92 -8.54
C ASN A 31 -11.93 -11.35 -9.52
N LYS A 32 -10.79 -10.65 -9.55
CA LYS A 32 -9.66 -11.01 -10.40
C LYS A 32 -8.98 -12.25 -9.83
N VAL A 33 -9.05 -13.35 -10.58
CA VAL A 33 -8.34 -14.59 -10.24
C VAL A 33 -6.87 -14.48 -10.62
N PHE A 34 -5.98 -14.83 -9.70
CA PHE A 34 -4.55 -14.92 -9.90
C PHE A 34 -4.09 -16.39 -9.92
N PRO A 35 -3.10 -16.75 -10.76
CA PRO A 35 -2.53 -18.09 -10.78
C PRO A 35 -1.80 -18.44 -9.47
N THR A 36 -1.85 -19.69 -9.04
CA THR A 36 -1.25 -20.16 -7.77
C THR A 36 0.14 -20.80 -7.95
N HIS A 37 0.78 -20.58 -9.10
CA HIS A 37 2.11 -21.15 -9.36
C HIS A 37 3.19 -20.38 -8.59
N TRP A 38 4.11 -21.09 -7.95
CA TRP A 38 5.15 -20.50 -7.09
C TRP A 38 5.99 -19.42 -7.80
N SER A 39 6.30 -19.62 -9.09
CA SER A 39 7.13 -18.67 -9.84
C SER A 39 6.45 -17.30 -10.04
N PHE A 40 5.12 -17.24 -9.94
CA PHE A 40 4.38 -15.98 -10.03
C PHE A 40 4.69 -15.08 -8.81
N LEU A 41 4.96 -15.67 -7.65
CA LEU A 41 5.29 -14.95 -6.42
C LEU A 41 6.69 -14.30 -6.45
N LEU A 42 7.56 -14.68 -7.38
CA LEU A 42 8.90 -14.07 -7.50
C LEU A 42 8.80 -12.57 -7.82
N GLY A 43 7.79 -12.16 -8.59
CA GLY A 43 7.51 -10.74 -8.85
C GLY A 43 7.09 -9.99 -7.58
N GLU A 44 6.30 -10.63 -6.72
CA GLU A 44 5.91 -10.06 -5.43
C GLU A 44 7.12 -9.84 -4.50
N VAL A 45 8.09 -10.77 -4.49
CA VAL A 45 9.33 -10.61 -3.72
C VAL A 45 10.09 -9.34 -4.14
N ALA A 46 10.20 -9.09 -5.45
CA ALA A 46 10.84 -7.88 -5.95
C ALA A 46 10.06 -6.61 -5.54
N LEU A 47 8.74 -6.63 -5.65
CA LEU A 47 7.88 -5.52 -5.25
C LEU A 47 7.97 -5.21 -3.74
N TYR A 48 7.89 -6.24 -2.90
CA TYR A 48 7.99 -6.07 -1.44
C TYR A 48 9.38 -5.59 -1.03
N SER A 49 10.44 -6.12 -1.65
CA SER A 49 11.81 -5.64 -1.41
C SER A 49 11.97 -4.17 -1.80
N PHE A 50 11.37 -3.76 -2.93
CA PHE A 50 11.37 -2.37 -3.36
C PHE A 50 10.65 -1.44 -2.36
N ILE A 51 9.50 -1.85 -1.82
CA ILE A 51 8.79 -1.09 -0.77
C ILE A 51 9.66 -0.95 0.48
N VAL A 52 10.32 -2.02 0.92
CA VAL A 52 11.24 -1.97 2.08
C VAL A 52 12.40 -1.01 1.82
N LEU A 53 12.99 -1.05 0.63
CA LEU A 53 14.07 -0.13 0.24
C LEU A 53 13.60 1.33 0.21
N LEU A 54 12.38 1.61 -0.25
CA LEU A 54 11.83 2.97 -0.23
C LEU A 54 11.63 3.45 1.21
N LEU A 55 10.99 2.66 2.07
CA LEU A 55 10.71 3.06 3.44
C LEU A 55 11.99 3.29 4.24
N THR A 56 12.94 2.35 4.15
CA THR A 56 14.22 2.46 4.85
C THR A 56 15.13 3.51 4.22
N GLY A 57 15.15 3.62 2.89
CA GLY A 57 15.90 4.63 2.15
C GLY A 57 15.45 6.05 2.52
N VAL A 58 14.14 6.32 2.51
CA VAL A 58 13.58 7.62 2.91
C VAL A 58 14.02 7.96 4.33
N TYR A 59 13.95 7.01 5.27
CA TYR A 59 14.42 7.24 6.63
C TYR A 59 15.92 7.61 6.67
N LEU A 60 16.78 6.83 6.02
CA LEU A 60 18.22 7.07 6.01
C LEU A 60 18.61 8.39 5.33
N THR A 61 17.88 8.79 4.28
CA THR A 61 18.15 10.07 3.58
C THR A 61 17.98 11.30 4.46
N LEU A 62 17.19 11.22 5.55
CA LEU A 62 17.03 12.33 6.49
C LEU A 62 18.28 12.55 7.36
N PHE A 63 19.14 11.53 7.50
CA PHE A 63 20.31 11.55 8.38
C PHE A 63 21.64 11.48 7.63
N PHE A 64 21.61 11.13 6.35
CA PHE A 64 22.81 10.98 5.54
C PHE A 64 23.31 12.34 5.02
N ASP A 65 24.56 12.70 5.37
CA ASP A 65 25.26 13.84 4.78
C ASP A 65 26.23 13.35 3.68
N PRO A 66 25.95 13.62 2.38
CA PRO A 66 26.78 13.17 1.27
C PRO A 66 28.03 14.05 1.09
N SER A 67 28.91 14.13 2.09
CA SER A 67 30.15 14.90 2.04
C SER A 67 31.39 14.01 1.83
N MET A 68 32.34 14.47 1.01
CA MET A 68 33.63 13.82 0.77
C MET A 68 34.77 14.42 1.61
N ALA A 69 34.46 15.28 2.59
CA ALA A 69 35.46 15.90 3.47
C ALA A 69 36.04 14.87 4.46
N GLU A 70 37.35 14.93 4.70
CA GLU A 70 38.00 14.07 5.70
C GLU A 70 37.65 14.54 7.12
N VAL A 71 37.19 13.61 7.96
CA VAL A 71 36.86 13.85 9.37
C VAL A 71 37.43 12.72 10.23
N THR A 72 38.14 13.06 11.30
CA THR A 72 38.60 12.10 12.33
C THR A 72 37.47 11.79 13.31
N TYR A 73 37.29 10.50 13.62
CA TYR A 73 36.35 10.00 14.63
C TYR A 73 36.89 10.14 16.05
#